data_AF-A0A4S4M9C2-F1
#
_entry.id   AF-A0A4S4M9C2-F1
#
_cell.length_a   1.000
_cell.length_b   1.000
_cell.length_c   1.000
_cell.angle_alpha   90.00
_cell.angle_beta   90.00
_cell.angle_gamma   90.00
#
_symmetry.space_group_name_H-M   'P 1'
#
loop_
_entity.id
_entity.type
_entity.pdbx_description
1 polymer ?
#
loop_
_entity_poly.entity_id
_entity_poly.type
_entity_poly.pdbx_seq_one_letter_code
_entity_poly.pdbx_strand_id
1 'polypeptide(L)'
;EREILPMAIQQGMALSPYNVLAGGHIRTDEEEERRRQTGEGGRMLFVSQWERTEDEKKMCKALESVAKEVGAKHITSVAIAYVMQKAPYVFPIIGGRKVEHLMSNLEALDIALTPEHIEYIESIFPFDAGFPYNVFGSADDYTYLFKIGGHCDKWPVQQAIRPAPPSQ
;
A
#
# COMPACT_ATOMS: atom_id res chain seq x y z
N GLU A 1 -8.02 5.42 2.05
CA GLU A 1 -7.87 6.91 1.99
C GLU A 1 -9.23 7.43 1.52
N ARG A 2 -9.75 8.52 2.10
CA ARG A 2 -11.16 8.92 1.95
C ARG A 2 -11.39 9.99 0.90
N GLU A 3 -10.48 10.95 0.80
CA GLU A 3 -10.74 12.24 0.13
C GLU A 3 -9.68 12.57 -0.90
N ILE A 4 -8.41 12.53 -0.49
CA ILE A 4 -7.30 13.05 -1.30
C ILE A 4 -7.06 12.17 -2.52
N LEU A 5 -7.11 10.85 -2.36
CA LEU A 5 -6.89 9.88 -3.42
C LEU A 5 -8.02 9.94 -4.45
N PRO A 6 -9.31 9.88 -4.07
CA PRO A 6 -10.39 10.07 -5.03
C PRO A 6 -10.35 11.42 -5.75
N MET A 7 -10.06 12.51 -5.04
CA MET A 7 -9.94 13.84 -5.64
C MET A 7 -8.79 13.86 -6.65
N ALA A 8 -7.61 13.33 -6.30
CA ALA A 8 -6.47 13.29 -7.20
C ALA A 8 -6.78 12.50 -8.48
N ILE A 9 -7.48 11.37 -8.36
CA ILE A 9 -7.94 10.57 -9.52
C ILE A 9 -8.87 11.41 -10.41
N GLN A 10 -9.88 12.08 -9.83
CA GLN A 10 -10.84 12.87 -10.58
C GLN A 10 -10.21 14.10 -11.27
N GLN A 11 -9.19 14.70 -10.66
CA GLN A 11 -8.50 15.88 -11.19
C GLN A 11 -7.30 15.52 -12.09
N GLY A 12 -7.04 14.23 -12.34
CA GLY A 12 -5.90 13.78 -13.14
C GLY A 12 -4.54 14.12 -12.52
N MET A 13 -4.46 14.17 -11.19
CA MET A 13 -3.25 14.49 -10.43
C MET A 13 -2.48 13.22 -10.06
N ALA A 14 -1.15 13.33 -10.04
CA ALA A 14 -0.27 12.30 -9.50
C ALA A 14 -0.09 12.47 -7.99
N LEU A 15 0.17 11.38 -7.28
CA LEU A 15 0.48 11.37 -5.86
C LEU A 15 1.91 10.90 -5.60
N SER A 16 2.62 11.56 -4.70
CA SER A 16 3.92 11.12 -4.21
C SER A 16 3.88 10.93 -2.69
N PRO A 17 3.35 9.80 -2.20
CA PRO A 17 3.23 9.55 -0.77
C PRO A 17 4.61 9.33 -0.15
N TYR A 18 4.83 9.94 1.02
CA TYR A 18 6.00 9.71 1.84
C TYR A 18 5.70 8.66 2.92
N ASN A 19 6.76 8.13 3.55
CA ASN A 19 6.66 7.18 4.67
C ASN A 19 5.93 5.86 4.33
N VAL A 20 6.05 5.38 3.09
CA VAL A 20 5.36 4.18 2.61
C VAL A 20 5.82 2.87 3.28
N LEU A 21 6.99 2.89 3.91
CA LEU A 21 7.52 1.77 4.71
C LEU A 21 7.33 1.98 6.23
N ALA A 22 6.44 2.89 6.62
CA ALA A 22 6.06 3.15 8.02
C ALA A 22 7.26 3.30 8.96
N GLY A 23 8.21 4.18 8.63
CA GLY A 23 9.41 4.39 9.46
C GLY A 23 10.36 3.18 9.55
N GLY A 24 10.23 2.17 8.69
CA GLY A 24 10.97 0.92 8.75
C GLY A 24 10.29 -0.16 9.60
N HIS A 25 8.98 -0.03 9.82
CA HIS A 25 8.13 -1.03 10.48
C HIS A 25 7.67 -2.12 9.50
N ILE A 26 7.84 -1.95 8.18
CA ILE A 26 7.68 -3.05 7.23
C ILE A 26 8.96 -3.90 7.25
N ARG A 27 8.98 -4.94 8.08
CA ARG A 27 10.10 -5.88 8.27
C ARG A 27 9.59 -7.21 8.84
N THR A 28 10.39 -8.26 8.77
CA THR A 28 10.04 -9.59 9.31
C THR A 28 10.27 -9.66 10.83
N ASP A 29 9.68 -10.68 11.47
CA ASP A 29 9.91 -10.98 12.89
C ASP A 29 11.39 -11.30 13.17
N GLU A 30 12.06 -12.01 12.26
CA GLU A 30 13.50 -12.30 12.34
C GLU A 30 14.35 -11.02 12.29
N GLU A 31 14.01 -10.07 11.41
CA GLU A 31 14.76 -8.82 11.31
C GLU A 31 14.57 -7.95 12.57
N GLU A 32 13.36 -7.90 13.12
CA GLU A 32 13.08 -7.17 14.36
C GLU A 32 13.85 -7.77 15.55
N GLU A 33 13.88 -9.09 15.68
CA GLU A 33 14.65 -9.77 16.73
C GLU A 33 16.16 -9.54 16.57
N ARG A 34 16.69 -9.59 15.33
CA ARG A 34 18.09 -9.23 15.07
C ARG A 34 18.40 -7.79 15.51
N ARG A 35 17.51 -6.83 15.22
CA ARG A 35 17.70 -5.43 15.64
C ARG A 35 17.68 -5.27 17.16
N ARG A 36 16.88 -6.07 17.86
CA ARG A 36 16.86 -6.14 19.33
C ARG A 36 18.19 -6.65 19.89
N GLN A 37 18.70 -7.75 19.35
CA GLN A 37 19.96 -8.36 19.79
C GLN A 37 21.19 -7.51 19.48
N THR A 38 21.20 -6.81 18.35
CA THR A 38 22.33 -5.97 17.91
C THR A 38 22.29 -4.56 18.48
N GLY A 39 21.17 -4.13 19.08
CA GLY A 39 20.97 -2.75 19.52
C GLY A 39 20.80 -1.73 18.37
N GLU A 40 20.63 -2.19 17.13
CA GLU A 40 20.42 -1.31 15.96
C GLU A 40 19.14 -0.48 16.08
N GLY A 41 18.10 -1.06 16.67
CA GLY A 41 16.80 -0.42 16.87
C GLY A 41 16.09 -0.01 15.57
N GLY A 42 15.36 1.11 15.63
CA GLY A 42 14.60 1.65 14.50
C GLY A 42 14.40 3.16 14.57
N ARG A 43 13.67 3.70 13.60
CA ARG A 43 13.40 5.15 13.54
C ARG A 43 12.39 5.51 14.64
N MET A 44 12.76 6.47 15.48
CA MET A 44 11.93 6.94 16.61
C MET A 44 11.19 8.24 16.32
N LEU A 45 11.20 8.71 15.08
CA LEU A 45 10.55 9.97 14.72
C LEU A 45 9.03 9.74 14.68
N PHE A 46 8.30 10.42 15.55
CA PHE A 46 6.83 10.35 15.69
C PHE A 46 6.26 9.08 16.33
N VAL A 47 7.11 8.23 16.92
CA VAL A 47 6.68 7.02 17.64
C VAL A 47 7.30 6.95 19.03
N SER A 48 6.59 6.35 19.99
CA SER A 48 7.07 6.16 21.36
C SER A 48 8.06 5.00 21.48
N GLN A 49 7.98 4.02 20.58
CA GLN A 49 8.81 2.81 20.52
C GLN A 49 9.12 2.46 19.07
N TRP A 50 10.30 1.89 18.80
CA TRP A 50 10.70 1.47 17.46
C TRP A 50 10.20 0.08 17.07
N GLU A 51 9.69 -0.69 18.04
CA GLU A 51 9.17 -2.04 17.84
C GLU A 51 7.75 -1.99 17.26
N ARG A 52 7.47 -2.94 16.37
CA ARG A 52 6.16 -3.07 15.73
C ARG A 52 5.08 -3.41 16.75
N THR A 53 3.92 -2.78 16.62
CA THR A 53 2.69 -3.20 17.31
C THR A 53 2.21 -4.56 16.79
N GLU A 54 1.33 -5.22 17.52
CA GLU A 54 0.75 -6.50 17.07
C GLU A 54 0.00 -6.36 15.74
N ASP A 55 -0.59 -5.21 15.49
CA ASP A 55 -1.30 -4.94 14.24
C ASP A 55 -0.32 -4.74 13.06
N GLU A 56 0.79 -4.03 13.29
CA GLU A 56 1.86 -3.93 12.29
C GLU A 56 2.49 -5.30 11.99
N LYS A 57 2.65 -6.17 12.99
CA LYS A 57 3.11 -7.55 12.79
C LYS A 57 2.12 -8.37 11.95
N LYS A 58 0.81 -8.24 12.20
CA LYS A 58 -0.22 -8.91 11.36
C LYS A 58 -0.13 -8.46 9.90
N MET A 59 0.04 -7.15 9.66
CA MET A 59 0.24 -6.63 8.30
C MET A 59 1.52 -7.20 7.67
N CYS A 60 2.65 -7.21 8.39
CA CYS A 60 3.89 -7.77 7.89
C CYS A 60 3.74 -9.25 7.49
N LYS A 61 3.01 -10.05 8.29
CA LYS A 61 2.73 -11.45 7.97
C LYS A 61 1.89 -11.62 6.71
N ALA A 62 0.90 -10.74 6.48
CA ALA A 62 0.14 -10.75 5.23
C ALA A 62 1.03 -10.40 4.02
N LEU A 63 1.91 -9.41 4.16
CA LEU A 63 2.89 -9.06 3.13
C LEU A 63 3.89 -10.20 2.88
N GLU A 64 4.29 -10.95 3.91
CA GLU A 64 5.12 -12.16 3.78
C GLU A 64 4.40 -13.26 3.00
N SER A 65 3.10 -13.46 3.22
CA SER A 65 2.30 -14.43 2.43
C SER A 65 2.25 -14.02 0.96
N VAL A 66 1.90 -12.76 0.66
CA VAL A 66 1.86 -12.25 -0.71
C VAL A 66 3.24 -12.30 -1.37
N ALA A 67 4.31 -11.99 -0.62
CA ALA A 67 5.68 -12.07 -1.12
C ALA A 67 6.03 -13.47 -1.64
N LYS A 68 5.58 -14.53 -0.96
CA LYS A 68 5.78 -15.93 -1.40
C LYS A 68 5.03 -16.23 -2.69
N GLU A 69 3.81 -15.72 -2.84
CA GLU A 69 2.97 -15.94 -4.02
C GLU A 69 3.52 -15.23 -5.26
N VAL A 70 4.05 -14.02 -5.11
CA VAL A 70 4.61 -13.23 -6.22
C VAL A 70 6.11 -13.46 -6.44
N GLY A 71 6.75 -14.30 -5.64
CA GLY A 71 8.18 -14.60 -5.74
C GLY A 71 9.10 -13.44 -5.33
N ALA A 72 8.61 -12.50 -4.52
CA ALA A 72 9.41 -11.39 -4.01
C ALA A 72 10.34 -11.84 -2.89
N LYS A 73 11.57 -11.31 -2.89
CA LYS A 73 12.60 -11.58 -1.88
C LYS A 73 12.42 -10.73 -0.64
N HIS A 74 11.87 -9.51 -0.78
CA HIS A 74 11.67 -8.60 0.35
C HIS A 74 10.22 -8.13 0.44
N ILE A 75 9.66 -8.18 1.64
CA ILE A 75 8.30 -7.69 1.89
C ILE A 75 8.17 -6.18 1.74
N THR A 76 9.27 -5.43 1.89
CA THR A 76 9.31 -3.99 1.61
C THR A 76 8.98 -3.70 0.15
N SER A 77 9.43 -4.56 -0.77
CA SER A 77 9.15 -4.48 -2.20
C SER A 77 7.67 -4.67 -2.48
N VAL A 78 7.03 -5.65 -1.81
CA VAL A 78 5.58 -5.89 -1.91
C VAL A 78 4.78 -4.71 -1.38
N ALA A 79 5.19 -4.11 -0.26
CA ALA A 79 4.53 -2.93 0.29
C ALA A 79 4.64 -1.72 -0.67
N ILE A 80 5.81 -1.50 -1.27
CA ILE A 80 6.00 -0.42 -2.27
C ILE A 80 5.14 -0.71 -3.51
N ALA A 81 5.14 -1.94 -4.01
CA ALA A 81 4.32 -2.35 -5.15
C ALA A 81 2.83 -2.15 -4.87
N TYR A 82 2.35 -2.50 -3.67
CA TYR A 82 0.98 -2.23 -3.23
C TYR A 82 0.64 -0.75 -3.31
N VAL A 83 1.49 0.12 -2.76
CA VAL A 83 1.24 1.58 -2.80
C VAL A 83 1.22 2.10 -4.24
N MET A 84 2.14 1.65 -5.09
CA MET A 84 2.18 2.03 -6.51
C MET A 84 0.95 1.56 -7.28
N GLN A 85 0.41 0.39 -6.95
CA GLN A 85 -0.64 -0.29 -7.71
C GLN A 85 -2.06 -0.05 -7.18
N LYS A 86 -2.20 0.64 -6.06
CA LYS A 86 -3.49 0.98 -5.45
C LYS A 86 -4.31 1.95 -6.31
N ALA A 87 -3.66 2.81 -7.08
CA ALA A 87 -4.31 3.84 -7.89
C ALA A 87 -3.43 4.29 -9.06
N PRO A 88 -3.98 4.96 -10.08
CA PRO A 88 -3.17 5.54 -11.16
C PRO A 88 -2.23 6.63 -10.63
N TYR A 89 -1.05 6.73 -11.25
CA TYR A 89 -0.08 7.82 -11.04
C TYR A 89 0.42 7.98 -9.59
N VAL A 90 0.66 6.88 -8.88
CA VAL A 90 1.26 6.90 -7.54
C VAL A 90 2.77 6.62 -7.62
N PHE A 91 3.58 7.59 -7.17
CA PHE A 91 5.04 7.58 -7.21
C PHE A 91 5.60 7.73 -5.78
N PRO A 92 5.68 6.64 -5.01
CA PRO A 92 6.06 6.71 -3.60
C PRO A 92 7.50 7.21 -3.41
N ILE A 93 7.69 8.04 -2.38
CA ILE A 93 9.03 8.45 -1.96
C ILE A 93 9.65 7.32 -1.15
N ILE A 94 10.62 6.64 -1.75
CA ILE A 94 11.40 5.58 -1.12
C ILE A 94 12.67 6.15 -0.47
N GLY A 95 13.14 5.49 0.58
CA GLY A 95 14.35 5.87 1.28
C GLY A 95 15.12 4.65 1.77
N GLY A 96 16.40 4.85 2.05
CA GLY A 96 17.30 3.82 2.56
C GLY A 96 18.59 4.46 3.05
N ARG A 97 19.23 3.84 4.06
CA ARG A 97 20.53 4.29 4.57
C ARG A 97 21.70 3.47 4.02
N LYS A 98 21.40 2.38 3.30
CA LYS A 98 22.36 1.42 2.77
C LYS A 98 21.97 1.06 1.35
N VAL A 99 22.95 0.62 0.55
CA VAL A 99 22.74 0.25 -0.85
C VAL A 99 21.78 -0.92 -0.97
N GLU A 100 21.83 -1.87 -0.03
CA GLU A 100 20.95 -3.04 -0.01
C GLU A 100 19.48 -2.61 0.08
N HIS A 101 19.16 -1.55 0.84
CA HIS A 101 17.79 -1.04 0.92
C HIS A 101 17.32 -0.48 -0.42
N LEU A 102 18.20 0.21 -1.14
CA LEU A 102 17.86 0.71 -2.48
C LEU A 102 17.57 -0.46 -3.42
N MET A 103 18.41 -1.50 -3.41
CA MET A 103 18.22 -2.69 -4.23
C MET A 103 16.92 -3.44 -3.88
N SER A 104 16.62 -3.60 -2.58
CA SER A 104 15.33 -4.15 -2.15
C SER A 104 14.16 -3.29 -2.61
N ASN A 105 14.25 -1.95 -2.52
CA ASN A 105 13.15 -1.09 -2.98
C ASN A 105 12.91 -1.18 -4.49
N LEU A 106 13.96 -1.34 -5.30
CA LEU A 106 13.86 -1.43 -6.76
C LEU A 106 13.15 -2.71 -7.23
N GLU A 107 13.23 -3.80 -6.46
CA GLU A 107 12.48 -5.04 -6.74
C GLU A 107 10.96 -4.79 -6.84
N ALA A 108 10.42 -3.75 -6.21
CA ALA A 108 9.01 -3.38 -6.32
C ALA A 108 8.57 -3.10 -7.77
N LEU A 109 9.51 -2.71 -8.64
CA LEU A 109 9.24 -2.44 -10.05
C LEU A 109 8.95 -3.71 -10.85
N ASP A 110 9.37 -4.88 -10.35
CA ASP A 110 9.19 -6.18 -11.02
C ASP A 110 7.96 -6.95 -10.51
N ILE A 111 7.28 -6.44 -9.46
CA ILE A 111 6.16 -7.13 -8.82
C ILE A 111 4.84 -6.67 -9.45
N ALA A 112 4.03 -7.61 -9.93
CA ALA A 112 2.64 -7.36 -10.33
C ALA A 112 1.68 -7.99 -9.31
N LEU A 113 0.87 -7.17 -8.62
CA LEU A 113 -0.15 -7.66 -7.69
C LEU A 113 -1.47 -7.89 -8.43
N THR A 114 -2.11 -9.02 -8.14
CA THR A 114 -3.46 -9.30 -8.63
C THR A 114 -4.49 -8.54 -7.78
N PRO A 115 -5.72 -8.36 -8.27
CA PRO A 115 -6.80 -7.81 -7.45
C PRO A 115 -6.99 -8.56 -6.13
N GLU A 116 -6.84 -9.88 -6.13
CA GLU A 116 -6.98 -10.74 -4.96
C GLU A 116 -5.87 -10.48 -3.93
N HIS A 117 -4.63 -10.25 -4.37
CA HIS A 117 -3.54 -9.86 -3.46
C HIS A 117 -3.83 -8.51 -2.79
N ILE A 118 -4.34 -7.54 -3.54
CA ILE A 118 -4.70 -6.21 -3.02
C ILE A 118 -5.84 -6.35 -2.00
N GLU A 119 -6.90 -7.07 -2.34
CA GLU A 119 -8.04 -7.33 -1.45
C GLU A 119 -7.60 -8.05 -0.17
N TYR A 120 -6.72 -9.04 -0.27
CA TYR A 120 -6.17 -9.74 0.89
C TYR A 120 -5.39 -8.81 1.82
N ILE A 121 -4.49 -7.98 1.29
CA ILE A 121 -3.74 -6.99 2.09
C ILE A 121 -4.69 -6.02 2.80
N GLU A 122 -5.73 -5.54 2.10
CA GLU A 122 -6.70 -4.60 2.68
C GLU A 122 -7.63 -5.25 3.70
N SER A 123 -7.90 -6.55 3.58
CA SER A 123 -8.74 -7.30 4.53
C SER A 123 -8.16 -7.36 5.95
N ILE A 124 -6.84 -7.19 6.10
CA ILE A 124 -6.16 -7.26 7.41
C ILE A 124 -6.61 -6.11 8.32
N PHE A 125 -6.81 -4.92 7.74
CA PHE A 125 -7.35 -3.76 8.44
C PHE A 125 -8.43 -3.09 7.60
N PRO A 126 -9.70 -3.50 7.79
CA PRO A 126 -10.82 -2.92 7.09
C PRO A 126 -10.87 -1.41 7.30
N PHE A 127 -10.94 -0.69 6.19
CA PHE A 127 -10.97 0.76 6.22
C PHE A 127 -12.40 1.27 6.40
N ASP A 128 -12.66 1.94 7.53
CA ASP A 128 -13.92 2.67 7.74
C ASP A 128 -13.76 4.14 7.31
N ALA A 129 -14.47 4.52 6.25
CA ALA A 129 -14.51 5.90 5.79
C ALA A 129 -15.28 6.82 6.77
N GLY A 130 -16.21 6.28 7.56
CA GLY A 130 -17.06 7.05 8.48
C GLY A 130 -18.01 8.02 7.77
N PHE A 131 -18.66 8.88 8.56
CA PHE A 131 -19.51 9.96 8.03
C PHE A 131 -18.66 11.02 7.29
N PRO A 132 -19.12 11.60 6.16
CA PRO A 132 -20.41 11.39 5.50
C PRO A 132 -20.48 10.20 4.53
N TYR A 133 -19.37 9.53 4.24
CA TYR A 133 -19.26 8.52 3.18
C TYR A 133 -20.10 7.26 3.45
N ASN A 134 -20.27 6.87 4.71
CA ASN A 134 -21.11 5.74 5.09
C ASN A 134 -22.61 5.98 4.88
N VAL A 135 -23.06 7.25 4.79
CA VAL A 135 -24.46 7.62 4.55
C VAL A 135 -24.70 7.98 3.09
N PHE A 136 -23.80 8.77 2.52
CA PHE A 136 -23.99 9.36 1.18
C PHE A 136 -23.18 8.65 0.10
N GLY A 137 -22.36 7.64 0.43
CA GLY A 137 -21.51 6.92 -0.52
C GLY A 137 -20.10 7.50 -0.61
N SER A 138 -19.18 6.69 -1.15
CA SER A 138 -17.80 7.07 -1.45
C SER A 138 -17.65 7.48 -2.92
N ALA A 139 -16.46 7.89 -3.32
CA ALA A 139 -16.14 8.18 -4.72
C ALA A 139 -16.11 6.93 -5.63
N ASP A 140 -16.32 5.74 -5.07
CA ASP A 140 -16.30 4.49 -5.82
C ASP A 140 -17.58 4.28 -6.64
N ASP A 141 -18.69 4.94 -6.30
CA ASP A 141 -19.95 4.79 -7.02
C ASP A 141 -20.89 5.99 -6.83
N TYR A 142 -21.89 6.10 -7.70
CA TYR A 142 -22.98 7.06 -7.53
C TYR A 142 -23.84 6.70 -6.32
N THR A 143 -24.22 7.73 -5.57
CA THR A 143 -25.09 7.60 -4.41
C THR A 143 -26.48 7.14 -4.82
N TYR A 144 -27.23 6.56 -3.89
CA TYR A 144 -28.62 6.17 -4.14
C TYR A 144 -29.48 7.33 -4.69
N LEU A 145 -29.25 8.55 -4.18
CA LEU A 145 -29.98 9.75 -4.63
C LEU A 145 -29.70 10.10 -6.10
N PHE A 146 -28.51 9.81 -6.62
CA PHE A 146 -28.22 9.98 -8.04
C PHE A 146 -28.89 8.88 -8.88
N LYS A 147 -28.85 7.63 -8.40
CA LYS A 147 -29.39 6.46 -9.11
C LYS A 147 -30.92 6.47 -9.25
N ILE A 148 -31.65 7.13 -8.35
CA ILE A 148 -33.10 7.32 -8.51
C ILE A 148 -33.47 8.33 -9.61
N GLY A 149 -32.55 9.25 -9.95
CA GLY A 149 -32.78 10.30 -10.93
C GLY A 149 -32.61 9.83 -12.38
N GLY A 150 -31.96 8.68 -12.60
CA GLY A 150 -31.74 8.13 -13.93
C GLY A 150 -30.65 7.07 -13.97
N HIS A 151 -30.34 6.60 -15.19
CA HIS A 151 -29.22 5.71 -15.43
C HIS A 151 -27.90 6.48 -15.33
N CYS A 152 -26.94 5.95 -14.58
CA CYS A 152 -25.62 6.53 -14.44
C CYS A 152 -24.58 5.54 -15.00
N ASP A 153 -23.92 5.91 -16.08
CA ASP A 153 -22.78 5.17 -16.62
C ASP A 153 -21.49 5.69 -15.99
N LYS A 154 -20.76 4.81 -15.29
CA LYS A 154 -19.45 5.16 -14.73
C LYS A 154 -18.38 5.01 -15.80
N TRP A 155 -17.64 6.09 -16.04
CA TRP A 155 -16.46 6.01 -16.90
C TRP A 155 -15.36 5.19 -16.21
N PRO A 156 -14.72 4.23 -16.90
CA PRO A 156 -13.68 3.41 -16.29
C PRO A 156 -12.50 4.29 -15.87
N VAL A 157 -12.08 4.12 -14.62
CA VAL A 157 -10.89 4.81 -14.10
C VAL A 157 -9.65 4.17 -14.71
N GLN A 158 -8.67 5.02 -15.02
CA GLN A 158 -7.38 4.54 -15.48
C GLN A 158 -6.74 3.62 -14.43
N GLN A 159 -6.25 2.47 -14.89
CA GLN A 159 -5.60 1.49 -14.01
C GLN A 159 -4.21 1.97 -13.60
N ALA A 160 -3.73 1.45 -12.47
CA ALA A 160 -2.36 1.68 -12.05
C ALA A 160 -1.36 1.13 -13.07
N ILE A 161 -0.19 1.76 -13.14
CA ILE A 161 0.92 1.25 -13.95
C ILE A 161 1.42 -0.03 -13.29
N ARG A 162 1.44 -1.12 -14.05
CA ARG A 162 1.93 -2.43 -13.61
C ARG A 162 3.06 -2.88 -14.54
N PRO A 163 4.09 -3.58 -14.02
CA PRO A 163 5.09 -4.18 -14.88
C PRO A 163 4.44 -5.13 -15.87
N ALA A 164 4.99 -5.17 -17.08
CA ALA A 164 4.57 -6.17 -18.05
C ALA A 164 4.83 -7.57 -17.47
N PRO A 165 3.93 -8.53 -17.68
CA PRO A 165 4.23 -9.92 -17.33
C PRO A 165 5.54 -10.33 -18.02
N PRO A 166 6.40 -11.13 -17.36
CA PRO A 166 7.65 -11.56 -17.97
C PRO A 166 7.35 -12.17 -19.34
N SER A 167 7.99 -11.64 -20.38
CA SER A 167 7.88 -12.15 -21.74
C SER A 167 8.23 -13.64 -21.72
N GLN A 168 7.27 -14.50 -22.09
CA GLN A 168 7.48 -15.94 -22.27
C GLN A 168 8.55 -16.23 -23.32
#